data_AF-A0A9K3KR64-F1
#
_entry.id   AF-A0A9K3KR64-F1
#
_cell.length_a   1.000
_cell.length_b   1.000
_cell.length_c   1.000
_cell.angle_alpha   90.00
_cell.angle_beta   90.00
_cell.angle_gamma   90.00
#
_symmetry.space_group_name_H-M   'P 1'
#
loop_
_entity.id
_entity.type
_entity.pdbx_description
1 polymer ?
#
loop_
_entity_poly.entity_id
_entity_poly.type
_entity_poly.pdbx_seq_one_letter_code
_entity_poly.pdbx_strand_id
1 'polypeptide(L)'
;MWHLFAYACVAITATALAVLIYPILFPIILIFPWKKTIEKEDRTVIFAASYNPPHNGHLALLQYLSERYNKVVAVIGFNPDKKYPVSPQDRAKLLRSMIQTVAVPNDNIQVEVVEGYIWRYAKRIGATIFFRGIRSWDKDGHDERALQILNTWGPLLLGPCYIPIPTIYMEGDPQYNHVSSTLIRDICSQNGSSAVDALAKLVPPTVAPKVMELYGRNTD
;
A
#
# COMPACT_ATOMS: atom_id res chain seq x y z
N MET A 1 -21.39 10.01 -43.33
CA MET A 1 -20.01 10.11 -42.81
C MET A 1 -19.95 10.86 -41.47
N TRP A 2 -20.55 12.05 -41.35
CA TRP A 2 -20.60 12.83 -40.10
C TRP A 2 -21.25 12.12 -38.91
N HIS A 3 -22.41 11.47 -39.10
CA HIS A 3 -23.07 10.74 -38.02
C HIS A 3 -22.22 9.58 -37.48
N LEU A 4 -21.56 8.82 -38.35
CA LEU A 4 -20.64 7.74 -37.95
C LEU A 4 -19.47 8.27 -37.11
N PHE A 5 -18.90 9.42 -37.50
CA PHE A 5 -17.85 10.08 -36.73
C PHE A 5 -18.36 10.56 -35.35
N ALA A 6 -19.54 11.19 -35.30
CA ALA A 6 -20.15 11.61 -34.04
C ALA A 6 -20.44 10.43 -33.10
N TYR A 7 -20.98 9.32 -33.62
CA TYR A 7 -21.19 8.10 -32.83
C TYR A 7 -19.89 7.51 -32.32
N ALA A 8 -18.83 7.49 -33.14
CA ALA A 8 -17.52 7.03 -32.73
C ALA A 8 -16.94 7.91 -31.60
N CYS A 9 -17.05 9.24 -31.72
CA CYS A 9 -16.61 10.16 -30.67
C CYS A 9 -17.36 9.93 -29.34
N VAL A 10 -18.69 9.79 -29.39
CA VAL A 10 -19.51 9.53 -28.19
C VAL A 10 -19.17 8.17 -27.57
N ALA A 11 -18.96 7.14 -28.39
CA ALA A 11 -18.58 5.81 -27.90
C ALA A 11 -17.21 5.86 -27.21
N ILE A 12 -16.21 6.50 -27.83
CA ILE A 12 -14.87 6.63 -27.25
C ILE A 12 -14.90 7.41 -25.93
N THR A 13 -15.64 8.52 -25.86
CA THR A 13 -15.74 9.30 -24.62
C THR A 13 -16.47 8.55 -23.53
N ALA A 14 -17.56 7.86 -23.85
CA ALA A 14 -18.28 7.01 -22.89
C ALA A 14 -17.39 5.88 -22.36
N THR A 15 -16.64 5.20 -23.24
CA THR A 15 -15.70 4.15 -22.82
C THR A 15 -14.56 4.71 -21.97
N ALA A 16 -13.97 5.84 -22.35
CA ALA A 16 -12.91 6.48 -21.57
C ALA A 16 -13.41 6.88 -20.17
N LEU A 17 -14.61 7.47 -20.07
CA LEU A 17 -15.25 7.80 -18.80
C LEU A 17 -15.53 6.54 -17.98
N ALA A 18 -16.02 5.47 -18.60
CA ALA A 18 -16.23 4.20 -17.91
C ALA A 18 -14.92 3.65 -17.31
N VAL A 19 -13.83 3.64 -18.08
CA VAL A 19 -12.52 3.15 -17.60
C VAL A 19 -11.97 3.99 -16.43
N LEU A 20 -12.22 5.30 -16.42
CA LEU A 20 -11.72 6.20 -15.37
C LEU A 20 -12.62 6.27 -14.13
N ILE A 21 -13.94 6.27 -14.32
CA ILE A 21 -14.92 6.50 -13.24
C ILE A 21 -15.35 5.18 -12.61
N TYR A 22 -15.54 4.11 -13.39
CA TYR A 22 -16.05 2.85 -12.88
C TYR A 22 -15.20 2.28 -11.74
N PRO A 23 -13.85 2.23 -11.82
CA PRO A 23 -13.04 1.69 -10.73
C PRO A 23 -13.11 2.54 -9.44
N ILE A 24 -13.45 3.82 -9.54
CA ILE A 24 -13.58 4.73 -8.39
C ILE A 24 -14.91 4.48 -7.65
N LEU A 25 -15.98 4.24 -8.40
CA LEU A 25 -17.30 3.93 -7.85
C LEU A 25 -17.37 2.48 -7.35
N PHE A 26 -16.77 1.56 -8.10
CA PHE A 26 -16.74 0.13 -7.88
C PHE A 26 -15.29 -0.35 -7.72
N PRO A 27 -14.70 -0.16 -6.53
CA PRO A 27 -13.33 -0.58 -6.27
C PRO A 27 -13.19 -2.10 -6.44
N ILE A 28 -12.05 -2.53 -6.96
CA ILE A 28 -11.71 -3.94 -7.00
C ILE A 28 -11.17 -4.33 -5.63
N ILE A 29 -11.83 -5.26 -4.96
CA ILE A 29 -11.48 -5.72 -3.62
C ILE A 29 -11.18 -7.22 -3.67
N LEU A 30 -9.99 -7.59 -3.19
CA LEU A 30 -9.60 -8.97 -2.94
C LEU A 30 -9.93 -9.31 -1.49
N ILE A 31 -11.01 -10.07 -1.34
CA ILE A 31 -11.52 -10.56 -0.05
C ILE A 31 -10.67 -11.75 0.41
N PHE A 32 -10.41 -11.84 1.70
CA PHE A 32 -9.74 -12.99 2.32
C PHE A 32 -10.69 -14.22 2.38
N PRO A 33 -10.22 -15.46 2.16
CA PRO A 33 -8.85 -15.89 1.92
C PRO A 33 -8.37 -15.63 0.50
N TRP A 34 -7.14 -15.14 0.36
CA TRP A 34 -6.57 -14.85 -0.95
C TRP A 34 -6.19 -16.12 -1.70
N LYS A 35 -6.47 -16.15 -3.01
CA LYS A 35 -6.18 -17.31 -3.86
C LYS A 35 -4.68 -17.48 -4.08
N LYS A 36 -4.14 -18.61 -3.68
CA LYS A 36 -2.77 -19.02 -4.03
C LYS A 36 -2.67 -19.32 -5.53
N THR A 37 -1.53 -19.01 -6.13
CA THR A 37 -1.21 -19.37 -7.52
C THR A 37 -0.04 -20.33 -7.56
N ILE A 38 0.01 -21.16 -8.61
CA ILE A 38 1.09 -22.12 -8.83
C ILE A 38 2.32 -21.41 -9.41
N GLU A 39 2.09 -20.42 -10.28
CA GLU A 39 3.15 -19.62 -10.93
C GLU A 39 3.00 -18.13 -10.58
N LYS A 40 4.14 -17.42 -10.60
CA LYS A 40 4.18 -15.96 -10.41
C LYS A 40 3.81 -15.25 -11.72
N GLU A 41 3.01 -14.21 -11.61
CA GLU A 41 2.74 -13.30 -12.72
C GLU A 41 3.95 -12.41 -12.99
N ASP A 42 4.34 -12.26 -14.26
CA ASP A 42 5.41 -11.37 -14.68
C ASP A 42 4.95 -9.90 -14.70
N ARG A 43 4.80 -9.34 -13.50
CA ARG A 43 4.34 -7.97 -13.27
C ARG A 43 5.12 -7.32 -12.15
N THR A 44 5.31 -6.01 -12.30
CA THR A 44 5.76 -5.14 -11.21
C THR A 44 4.53 -4.53 -10.54
N VAL A 45 4.38 -4.74 -9.24
CA VAL A 45 3.25 -4.21 -8.46
C VAL A 45 3.75 -3.34 -7.33
N ILE A 46 2.98 -2.34 -6.95
CA ILE A 46 3.30 -1.46 -5.83
C ILE A 46 2.35 -1.73 -4.68
N PHE A 47 2.88 -1.98 -3.48
CA PHE A 47 2.10 -1.95 -2.24
C PHE A 47 2.44 -0.66 -1.49
N ALA A 48 1.58 0.34 -1.64
CA ALA A 48 1.78 1.64 -1.02
C ALA A 48 1.14 1.67 0.36
N ALA A 49 1.84 2.14 1.38
CA ALA A 49 1.28 2.46 2.69
C ALA A 49 2.11 3.55 3.38
N SER A 50 1.61 4.09 4.48
CA SER A 50 2.42 4.97 5.33
C SER A 50 3.43 4.15 6.15
N TYR A 51 3.15 2.90 6.48
CA TYR A 51 4.03 2.05 7.31
C TYR A 51 4.52 2.77 8.58
N ASN A 52 3.63 3.40 9.35
CA ASN A 52 4.01 4.24 10.48
C ASN A 52 3.49 3.75 11.85
N PRO A 53 4.08 2.69 12.45
CA PRO A 53 5.09 1.77 11.90
C PRO A 53 4.51 0.65 11.01
N PRO A 54 5.34 -0.08 10.25
CA PRO A 54 4.93 -1.34 9.64
C PRO A 54 4.56 -2.39 10.71
N HIS A 55 3.75 -3.38 10.35
CA HIS A 55 3.23 -4.38 11.29
C HIS A 55 2.88 -5.71 10.60
N ASN A 56 2.53 -6.74 11.36
CA ASN A 56 2.30 -8.11 10.85
C ASN A 56 1.25 -8.17 9.73
N GLY A 57 0.17 -7.38 9.82
CA GLY A 57 -0.79 -7.26 8.71
C GLY A 57 -0.18 -6.76 7.39
N HIS A 58 0.75 -5.79 7.42
CA HIS A 58 1.47 -5.34 6.21
C HIS A 58 2.38 -6.44 5.67
N LEU A 59 3.05 -7.17 6.57
CA LEU A 59 3.97 -8.25 6.22
C LEU A 59 3.23 -9.42 5.53
N ALA A 60 2.05 -9.79 6.03
CA ALA A 60 1.21 -10.83 5.45
C ALA A 60 0.77 -10.49 4.02
N LEU A 61 0.35 -9.24 3.77
CA LEU A 61 0.01 -8.76 2.44
C LEU A 61 1.22 -8.77 1.50
N LEU A 62 2.37 -8.29 1.97
CA LEU A 62 3.62 -8.30 1.20
C LEU A 62 4.07 -9.71 0.83
N GLN A 63 3.96 -10.65 1.76
CA GLN A 63 4.27 -12.06 1.50
C GLN A 63 3.33 -12.67 0.47
N TYR A 64 2.01 -12.43 0.58
CA TYR A 64 1.08 -12.90 -0.44
C TYR A 64 1.39 -12.31 -1.82
N LEU A 65 1.70 -11.01 -1.89
CA LEU A 65 2.07 -10.37 -3.16
C LEU A 65 3.40 -10.92 -3.70
N SER A 66 4.37 -11.24 -2.84
CA SER A 66 5.67 -11.77 -3.25
C SER A 66 5.56 -13.20 -3.80
N GLU A 67 4.61 -13.98 -3.31
CA GLU A 67 4.26 -15.31 -3.83
C GLU A 67 3.52 -15.22 -5.17
N ARG A 68 2.81 -14.11 -5.45
CA ARG A 68 1.99 -13.94 -6.66
C ARG A 68 2.69 -13.22 -7.81
N TYR A 69 3.63 -12.32 -7.55
CA TYR A 69 4.22 -11.44 -8.56
C TYR A 69 5.74 -11.52 -8.61
N ASN A 70 6.31 -11.37 -9.80
CA ASN A 70 7.77 -11.37 -9.99
C ASN A 70 8.48 -10.18 -9.32
N LYS A 71 7.81 -9.03 -9.18
CA LYS A 71 8.38 -7.85 -8.51
C LYS A 71 7.34 -7.11 -7.68
N VAL A 72 7.60 -6.98 -6.39
CA VAL A 72 6.76 -6.22 -5.44
C VAL A 72 7.55 -5.04 -4.92
N VAL A 73 7.01 -3.83 -5.04
CA VAL A 73 7.64 -2.62 -4.51
C VAL A 73 6.79 -2.06 -3.38
N ALA A 74 7.26 -2.23 -2.15
CA ALA A 74 6.70 -1.61 -0.98
C ALA A 74 7.06 -0.11 -0.97
N VAL A 75 6.08 0.73 -1.25
CA VAL A 75 6.29 2.19 -1.36
C VAL A 75 5.85 2.88 -0.08
N ILE A 76 6.79 3.56 0.56
CA ILE A 76 6.52 4.47 1.68
C ILE A 76 6.22 5.84 1.09
N GLY A 77 4.94 6.21 1.14
CA GLY A 77 4.50 7.53 0.68
C GLY A 77 4.98 8.63 1.61
N PHE A 78 5.75 9.57 1.07
CA PHE A 78 6.03 10.83 1.76
C PHE A 78 4.87 11.80 1.56
N ASN A 79 4.12 12.06 2.64
CA ASN A 79 3.11 13.12 2.65
C ASN A 79 3.68 14.30 3.45
N PRO A 80 4.03 15.43 2.82
CA PRO A 80 4.62 16.58 3.50
C PRO A 80 3.66 17.22 4.51
N ASP A 81 2.34 17.06 4.33
CA ASP A 81 1.32 17.61 5.22
C ASP A 81 1.11 16.75 6.48
N LYS A 82 1.62 15.51 6.49
CA LYS A 82 1.52 14.61 7.64
C LYS A 82 2.83 14.57 8.40
N LYS A 83 2.81 15.08 9.64
CA LYS A 83 3.91 14.88 10.59
C LYS A 83 3.90 13.44 11.09
N TYR A 84 4.94 12.70 10.70
CA TYR A 84 5.22 11.37 11.24
C TYR A 84 6.25 11.49 12.36
N PRO A 85 6.12 10.71 13.46
CA PRO A 85 7.10 10.71 14.55
C PRO A 85 8.46 10.15 14.10
N VAL A 86 8.49 9.39 13.00
CA VAL A 86 9.67 8.70 12.48
C VAL A 86 9.85 9.01 11.00
N SER A 87 11.11 9.21 10.59
CA SER A 87 11.47 9.50 9.20
C SER A 87 10.98 8.40 8.25
N PRO A 88 10.65 8.71 6.97
CA PRO A 88 10.32 7.67 6.00
C PRO A 88 11.48 6.67 5.78
N GLN A 89 12.73 7.13 5.90
CA GLN A 89 13.91 6.26 5.77
C GLN A 89 13.99 5.24 6.91
N ASP A 90 13.68 5.63 8.14
CA ASP A 90 13.70 4.69 9.27
C ASP A 90 12.51 3.73 9.24
N ARG A 91 11.33 4.18 8.77
CA ARG A 91 10.22 3.29 8.45
C ARG A 91 10.59 2.27 7.37
N ALA A 92 11.36 2.67 6.35
CA ALA A 92 11.87 1.75 5.33
C ALA A 92 12.84 0.73 5.91
N LYS A 93 13.75 1.15 6.81
CA LYS A 93 14.65 0.22 7.51
C LYS A 93 13.87 -0.79 8.34
N LEU A 94 12.86 -0.35 9.12
CA LEU A 94 11.99 -1.24 9.89
C LEU A 94 11.30 -2.26 8.99
N LEU A 95 10.73 -1.82 7.86
CA LEU A 95 10.04 -2.72 6.93
C LEU A 95 11.01 -3.74 6.31
N ARG A 96 12.22 -3.33 5.92
CA ARG A 96 13.26 -4.26 5.43
C ARG A 96 13.62 -5.29 6.49
N SER A 97 13.81 -4.88 7.74
CA SER A 97 14.07 -5.81 8.85
C SER A 97 12.92 -6.79 9.05
N MET A 98 11.66 -6.36 8.93
CA MET A 98 10.50 -7.26 9.02
C MET A 98 10.46 -8.28 7.88
N ILE A 99 10.73 -7.86 6.65
CA ILE A 99 10.74 -8.74 5.47
C ILE A 99 11.78 -9.86 5.64
N GLN A 100 12.92 -9.56 6.25
CA GLN A 100 13.98 -10.54 6.55
C GLN A 100 13.61 -11.60 7.59
N THR A 101 12.53 -11.42 8.36
CA THR A 101 12.10 -12.39 9.37
C THR A 101 11.22 -13.51 8.82
N VAL A 102 10.75 -13.37 7.58
CA VAL A 102 9.84 -14.33 6.97
C VAL A 102 10.65 -15.54 6.48
N ALA A 103 10.13 -16.74 6.72
CA ALA A 103 10.82 -18.00 6.39
C ALA A 103 10.95 -18.27 4.88
N VAL A 104 10.14 -17.60 4.06
CA VAL A 104 10.09 -17.80 2.60
C VAL A 104 10.95 -16.74 1.90
N PRO A 105 11.67 -17.10 0.82
CA PRO A 105 12.45 -16.13 0.04
C PRO A 105 11.59 -14.96 -0.43
N ASN A 106 11.99 -13.74 -0.04
CA ASN A 106 11.31 -12.49 -0.36
C ASN A 106 12.21 -11.54 -1.16
N ASP A 107 13.13 -12.10 -1.93
CA ASP A 107 14.15 -11.35 -2.68
C ASP A 107 13.56 -10.46 -3.78
N ASN A 108 12.30 -10.71 -4.15
CA ASN A 108 11.52 -9.93 -5.09
C ASN A 108 10.78 -8.74 -4.47
N ILE A 109 10.93 -8.50 -3.16
CA ILE A 109 10.36 -7.33 -2.48
C ILE A 109 11.40 -6.21 -2.39
N GLN A 110 11.10 -5.07 -3.00
CA GLN A 110 11.90 -3.85 -2.89
C GLN A 110 11.19 -2.84 -2.00
N VAL A 111 11.91 -2.18 -1.10
CA VAL A 111 11.36 -1.14 -0.22
C VAL A 111 11.90 0.21 -0.65
N GLU A 112 11.00 1.11 -1.02
CA GLU A 112 11.32 2.40 -1.63
C GLU A 112 10.60 3.55 -0.93
N VAL A 113 11.33 4.63 -0.69
CA VAL A 113 10.74 5.89 -0.20
C VAL A 113 10.50 6.77 -1.41
N VAL A 114 9.25 7.19 -1.60
CA VAL A 114 8.87 8.00 -2.76
C VAL A 114 8.39 9.35 -2.29
N GLU A 115 9.07 10.38 -2.79
CA GLU A 115 8.66 11.77 -2.67
C GLU A 115 7.72 12.16 -3.82
N GLY A 116 6.70 12.96 -3.49
CA GLY A 116 5.69 13.40 -4.44
C GLY A 116 4.70 12.30 -4.85
N TYR A 117 4.19 12.39 -6.08
CA TYR A 117 3.12 11.51 -6.53
C TYR A 117 3.60 10.09 -6.86
N ILE A 118 3.08 9.09 -6.15
CA ILE A 118 3.40 7.68 -6.34
C ILE A 118 3.13 7.21 -7.78
N TRP A 119 2.10 7.74 -8.46
CA TRP A 119 1.82 7.39 -9.86
C TRP A 119 2.95 7.75 -10.84
N ARG A 120 3.74 8.80 -10.56
CA ARG A 120 4.93 9.13 -11.37
C ARG A 120 6.02 8.08 -11.20
N TYR A 121 6.25 7.67 -9.96
CA TYR A 121 7.19 6.62 -9.63
C TYR A 121 6.80 5.29 -10.27
N ALA A 122 5.52 4.92 -10.12
CA ALA A 122 4.94 3.72 -10.68
C ALA A 122 5.15 3.62 -12.20
N LYS A 123 4.92 4.71 -12.93
CA LYS A 123 5.20 4.78 -14.36
C LYS A 123 6.68 4.53 -14.67
N ARG A 124 7.59 5.17 -13.92
CA ARG A 124 9.05 5.06 -14.13
C ARG A 124 9.55 3.61 -14.01
N ILE A 125 8.98 2.84 -13.09
CA ILE A 125 9.38 1.45 -12.84
C ILE A 125 8.56 0.41 -13.63
N GLY A 126 7.62 0.84 -14.47
CA GLY A 126 6.73 -0.05 -15.21
C GLY A 126 5.75 -0.82 -14.33
N ALA A 127 5.32 -0.24 -13.20
CA ALA A 127 4.33 -0.87 -12.33
C ALA A 127 2.96 -0.92 -13.02
N THR A 128 2.24 -2.03 -12.83
CA THR A 128 0.97 -2.30 -13.52
C THR A 128 -0.22 -2.33 -12.57
N ILE A 129 0.00 -2.43 -11.26
CA ILE A 129 -1.06 -2.48 -10.25
C ILE A 129 -0.60 -1.76 -8.97
N PHE A 130 -1.49 -0.95 -8.39
CA PHE A 130 -1.41 -0.52 -7.00
C PHE A 130 -2.18 -1.46 -6.09
N PHE A 131 -1.56 -1.88 -5.00
CA PHE A 131 -2.20 -2.58 -3.90
C PHE A 131 -2.32 -1.64 -2.70
N ARG A 132 -3.46 -1.74 -2.01
CA ARG A 132 -3.77 -1.06 -0.75
C ARG A 132 -4.41 -2.06 0.20
N GLY A 133 -3.98 -2.06 1.46
CA GLY A 133 -4.53 -2.92 2.49
C GLY A 133 -5.64 -2.19 3.22
N ILE A 134 -6.79 -2.83 3.38
CA ILE A 134 -7.94 -2.33 4.14
C ILE A 134 -8.42 -3.40 5.11
N ARG A 135 -9.08 -3.01 6.20
CA ARG A 135 -9.77 -3.96 7.08
C ARG A 135 -11.14 -4.31 6.54
N SER A 136 -11.85 -3.29 6.08
CA SER A 136 -13.11 -3.39 5.35
C SER A 136 -13.31 -2.14 4.53
N TRP A 137 -14.02 -2.27 3.41
CA TRP A 137 -14.35 -1.11 2.59
C TRP A 137 -15.20 -0.08 3.34
N ASP A 138 -16.13 -0.55 4.16
CA ASP A 138 -17.04 0.33 4.91
C ASP A 138 -16.31 1.24 5.90
N LYS A 139 -15.17 0.78 6.45
CA LYS A 139 -14.40 1.54 7.43
C LYS A 139 -13.32 2.40 6.80
N ASP A 140 -12.53 1.84 5.89
CA ASP A 140 -11.32 2.48 5.38
C ASP A 140 -11.54 3.10 3.98
N GLY A 141 -12.60 2.72 3.26
CA GLY A 141 -12.82 3.07 1.86
C GLY A 141 -13.00 4.57 1.59
N HIS A 142 -13.48 5.34 2.56
CA HIS A 142 -13.63 6.79 2.41
C HIS A 142 -12.28 7.49 2.19
N ASP A 143 -11.30 7.21 3.05
CA ASP A 143 -9.97 7.81 2.99
C ASP A 143 -9.17 7.28 1.80
N GLU A 144 -9.34 5.99 1.50
CA GLU A 144 -8.68 5.34 0.38
C GLU A 144 -9.19 5.84 -0.99
N ARG A 145 -10.48 6.15 -1.11
CA ARG A 145 -11.07 6.67 -2.34
C ARG A 145 -10.42 7.98 -2.78
N ALA A 146 -10.06 8.87 -1.84
CA ALA A 146 -9.36 10.11 -2.17
C ALA A 146 -7.99 9.86 -2.82
N LEU A 147 -7.23 8.89 -2.30
CA LEU A 147 -5.94 8.48 -2.86
C LEU A 147 -6.10 7.82 -4.23
N GLN A 148 -7.13 7.01 -4.41
CA GLN A 148 -7.43 6.39 -5.71
C GLN A 148 -7.80 7.43 -6.76
N ILE A 149 -8.62 8.43 -6.41
CA ILE A 149 -8.93 9.55 -7.31
C ILE A 149 -7.64 10.24 -7.74
N LEU A 150 -6.72 10.51 -6.80
CA LEU A 150 -5.43 11.13 -7.11
C LEU A 150 -4.58 10.29 -8.07
N ASN A 151 -4.55 8.96 -7.90
CA ASN A 151 -3.80 8.05 -8.76
C ASN A 151 -4.44 7.86 -10.14
N THR A 152 -5.77 7.93 -10.23
CA THR A 152 -6.52 7.79 -11.49
C THR A 152 -6.52 9.08 -12.31
N TRP A 153 -6.75 10.22 -11.68
CA TRP A 153 -6.87 11.52 -12.36
C TRP A 153 -5.55 12.28 -12.43
N GLY A 154 -4.61 12.04 -11.51
CA GLY A 154 -3.30 12.68 -11.51
C GLY A 154 -2.55 12.55 -12.83
N PRO A 155 -2.45 11.35 -13.44
CA PRO A 155 -1.86 11.17 -14.77
C PRO A 155 -2.48 12.03 -15.87
N LEU A 156 -3.79 12.29 -15.80
CA LEU A 156 -4.55 13.07 -16.78
C LEU A 156 -4.41 14.58 -16.55
N LEU A 157 -4.42 15.02 -15.29
CA LEU A 157 -4.43 16.44 -14.94
C LEU A 157 -3.03 17.04 -14.82
N LEU A 158 -2.04 16.24 -14.38
CA LEU A 158 -0.71 16.70 -14.01
C LEU A 158 0.41 15.98 -14.78
N GLY A 159 0.07 14.98 -15.59
CA GLY A 159 1.02 14.11 -16.29
C GLY A 159 0.87 14.16 -17.82
N PRO A 160 1.61 13.31 -18.55
CA PRO A 160 1.56 13.25 -20.00
C PRO A 160 0.33 12.50 -20.55
N CYS A 161 -0.82 12.57 -19.85
CA CYS A 161 -2.10 11.94 -20.22
C CYS A 161 -1.96 10.47 -20.64
N TYR A 162 -1.62 9.59 -19.70
CA TYR A 162 -1.58 8.14 -19.94
C TYR A 162 -2.62 7.40 -19.11
N ILE A 163 -2.92 6.16 -19.51
CA ILE A 163 -3.90 5.30 -18.81
C ILE A 163 -3.43 5.09 -17.36
N PRO A 164 -4.23 5.47 -16.35
CA PRO A 164 -3.84 5.32 -14.97
C PRO A 164 -3.69 3.87 -14.57
N ILE A 165 -2.78 3.62 -13.63
CA ILE A 165 -2.54 2.29 -13.08
C ILE A 165 -3.72 1.94 -12.14
N PRO A 166 -4.36 0.78 -12.30
CA PRO A 166 -5.48 0.39 -11.46
C PRO A 166 -5.05 0.19 -10.00
N THR A 167 -5.95 0.51 -9.07
CA THR A 167 -5.79 0.23 -7.64
C THR A 167 -6.68 -0.94 -7.26
N ILE A 168 -6.09 -1.95 -6.62
CA ILE A 168 -6.76 -3.10 -6.03
C ILE A 168 -6.63 -3.00 -4.52
N TYR A 169 -7.74 -3.10 -3.82
CA TYR A 169 -7.78 -3.19 -2.37
C TYR A 169 -7.71 -4.64 -1.94
N MET A 170 -7.01 -4.89 -0.85
CA MET A 170 -6.92 -6.21 -0.23
C MET A 170 -7.48 -6.11 1.18
N GLU A 171 -8.49 -6.91 1.46
CA GLU A 171 -8.92 -7.12 2.83
C GLU A 171 -7.84 -7.93 3.56
N GLY A 172 -7.37 -7.39 4.67
CA GLY A 172 -6.37 -8.03 5.52
C GLY A 172 -6.87 -9.36 6.06
N ASP A 173 -5.94 -10.26 6.39
CA ASP A 173 -6.28 -11.47 7.11
C ASP A 173 -6.97 -11.11 8.45
N PRO A 174 -8.17 -11.65 8.73
CA PRO A 174 -8.91 -11.37 9.95
C PRO A 174 -8.08 -11.56 11.23
N GLN A 175 -7.08 -12.45 11.22
CA GLN A 175 -6.18 -12.65 12.37
C GLN A 175 -5.43 -11.37 12.75
N TYR A 176 -5.17 -10.45 11.81
CA TYR A 176 -4.47 -9.19 12.03
C TYR A 176 -5.38 -7.97 12.11
N ASN A 177 -6.72 -8.13 12.11
CA ASN A 177 -7.65 -6.99 12.15
C ASN A 177 -7.51 -6.12 13.41
N HIS A 178 -7.09 -6.72 14.52
CA HIS A 178 -6.80 -6.03 15.77
C HIS A 178 -5.48 -5.24 15.73
N VAL A 179 -4.63 -5.48 14.73
CA VAL A 179 -3.34 -4.80 14.56
C VAL A 179 -3.56 -3.49 13.81
N SER A 180 -3.00 -2.41 14.36
CA SER A 180 -2.96 -1.12 13.69
C SER A 180 -1.68 -0.38 14.06
N SER A 181 -1.17 0.42 13.13
CA SER A 181 -0.04 1.30 13.41
C SER A 181 -0.35 2.35 14.47
N THR A 182 -1.62 2.74 14.64
CA THR A 182 -2.05 3.62 15.75
C THR A 182 -1.92 2.91 17.09
N LEU A 183 -2.44 1.68 17.21
CA LEU A 183 -2.32 0.87 18.42
C LEU A 183 -0.84 0.66 18.82
N ILE A 184 0.03 0.38 17.85
CA ILE A 184 1.47 0.24 18.13
C ILE A 184 2.06 1.53 18.69
N ARG A 185 1.71 2.69 18.12
CA ARG A 185 2.16 4.00 18.62
C ARG A 185 1.64 4.27 20.02
N ASP A 186 0.39 3.94 20.31
CA ASP A 186 -0.23 4.13 21.62
C ASP A 186 0.43 3.25 22.68
N ILE A 187 0.79 2.01 22.34
CA ILE A 187 1.54 1.12 23.23
C ILE A 187 2.95 1.67 23.49
N CYS A 188 3.63 2.17 22.46
CA CYS A 188 4.97 2.74 22.59
C CYS A 188 4.97 4.02 23.44
N SER A 189 3.94 4.86 23.33
CA SER A 189 3.84 6.11 24.09
C SER A 189 3.46 5.90 25.55
N GLN A 190 2.61 4.92 25.86
CA GLN A 190 2.11 4.70 27.22
C GLN A 190 3.07 3.89 28.12
N ASN A 191 3.74 2.89 27.56
CA ASN A 191 4.42 1.86 28.37
C ASN A 191 5.95 1.96 28.37
N GLY A 192 6.53 2.87 27.58
CA GLY A 192 7.99 3.01 27.47
C GLY A 192 8.69 1.68 27.14
N SER A 193 9.97 1.55 27.52
CA SER A 193 10.82 0.40 27.17
C SER A 193 10.32 -0.97 27.65
N SER A 194 9.30 -1.03 28.51
CA SER A 194 8.74 -2.27 29.07
C SER A 194 7.69 -2.93 28.16
N ALA A 195 7.35 -2.33 27.02
CA ALA A 195 6.25 -2.79 26.16
C ALA A 195 6.65 -3.81 25.08
N VAL A 196 7.92 -4.26 25.04
CA VAL A 196 8.44 -5.12 23.97
C VAL A 196 7.63 -6.42 23.85
N ASP A 197 7.19 -7.00 24.96
CA ASP A 197 6.39 -8.22 24.99
C ASP A 197 4.98 -8.01 24.41
N ALA A 198 4.39 -6.83 24.63
CA ALA A 198 3.10 -6.46 24.03
C ALA A 198 3.22 -6.26 22.51
N LEU A 199 4.36 -5.74 22.04
CA LEU A 199 4.64 -5.53 20.63
C LEU A 199 4.92 -6.84 19.86
N ALA A 200 5.41 -7.89 20.52
CA ALA A 200 5.76 -9.17 19.89
C ALA A 200 4.59 -9.85 19.16
N LYS A 201 3.33 -9.49 19.49
CA LYS A 201 2.13 -9.97 18.77
C LYS A 201 1.77 -9.13 17.54
N LEU A 202 2.23 -7.87 17.50
CA LEU A 202 1.86 -6.87 16.48
C LEU A 202 2.92 -6.72 15.39
N VAL A 203 4.19 -6.96 15.74
CA VAL A 203 5.36 -6.93 14.85
C VAL A 203 6.23 -8.17 15.11
N PRO A 204 7.14 -8.56 14.20
CA PRO A 204 8.07 -9.66 14.45
C PRO A 204 8.90 -9.40 15.73
N PRO A 205 9.11 -10.40 16.59
CA PRO A 205 9.81 -10.22 17.87
C PRO A 205 11.21 -9.61 17.74
N THR A 206 11.93 -9.93 16.65
CA THR A 206 13.27 -9.39 16.37
C THR A 206 13.24 -7.89 16.03
N VAL A 207 12.12 -7.37 15.56
CA VAL A 207 11.95 -5.96 15.15
C VAL A 207 11.30 -5.13 16.27
N ALA A 208 10.59 -5.76 17.21
CA ALA A 208 9.92 -5.09 18.32
C ALA A 208 10.83 -4.13 19.13
N PRO A 209 12.08 -4.47 19.49
CA PRO A 209 12.98 -3.54 20.18
C PRO A 209 13.27 -2.28 19.35
N LYS A 210 13.44 -2.42 18.03
CA LYS A 210 13.73 -1.29 17.15
C LYS A 210 12.53 -0.37 16.97
N VAL A 211 11.32 -0.94 16.92
CA VAL A 211 10.07 -0.17 16.92
C VAL A 211 9.95 0.63 18.21
N MET A 212 10.20 -0.01 19.35
CA MET A 212 10.18 0.65 20.66
C MET A 212 11.19 1.80 20.73
N GLU A 213 12.41 1.60 20.25
CA GLU A 213 13.46 2.64 20.25
C GLU A 213 13.06 3.87 19.43
N LEU A 214 12.39 3.68 18.30
CA LEU A 214 12.01 4.75 17.37
C LEU A 214 10.73 5.47 17.77
N TYR A 215 9.75 4.75 18.32
CA TYR A 215 8.41 5.28 18.64
C TYR A 215 8.19 5.53 20.13
N GLY A 216 9.07 5.05 21.00
CA GLY A 216 9.02 5.23 22.45
C GLY A 216 9.75 6.46 22.96
N ARG A 217 10.54 7.14 22.13
CA ARG A 217 11.11 8.43 22.49
C ARG A 217 9.96 9.43 22.55
N ASN A 218 9.68 9.95 23.75
CA ASN A 218 8.81 11.10 23.89
C ASN A 218 9.25 12.15 22.88
N THR A 219 8.33 12.56 22.02
CA THR A 219 8.43 13.87 21.38
C THR A 219 8.36 14.87 22.51
N ASP A 220 9.53 15.31 22.99
CA ASP A 220 9.66 16.57 23.70
C ASP A 220 9.17 17.72 22.80
#